data_AF-A0A7X8BYU4-F1
#
_entry.id   AF-A0A7X8BYU4-F1
#
_cell.length_a   1.000
_cell.length_b   1.000
_cell.length_c   1.000
_cell.angle_alpha   90.00
_cell.angle_beta   90.00
_cell.angle_gamma   90.00
#
_symmetry.space_group_name_H-M   'P 1'
#
loop_
_entity.id
_entity.type
_entity.pdbx_description
1 polymer ?
#
loop_
_entity_poly.entity_id
_entity_poly.type
_entity_poly.pdbx_seq_one_letter_code
_entity_poly.pdbx_strand_id
1 'polypeptide(L)'
;MIEVNDILVEKAILTDFFLCDISKCKGECCTFPGEFGAPLEISEVPILNAQVSIVKHNLSEKSLKWIEERGTSELRLKRYTTVCIEKRDCVFVYYEKDIALCSIEKEFLEGNTNFRKPISCWLFPIRVGYHQNTTYLYYEKIPECSDAVKNGKKQGVKIYQALKNPLISAFGLEWYRELERQAATI
;
A
#
# COMPACT_ATOMS: atom_id res chain seq x y z
N MET A 1 -3.55 21.64 0.03
CA MET A 1 -2.26 21.03 0.40
C MET A 1 -1.62 21.86 1.51
N ILE A 2 -0.75 21.26 2.32
CA ILE A 2 0.26 21.92 3.13
C ILE A 2 1.64 21.44 2.65
N GLU A 3 2.71 22.16 2.95
CA GLU A 3 4.06 21.75 2.58
C GLU A 3 4.80 21.22 3.81
N VAL A 4 5.47 20.08 3.66
CA VAL A 4 6.27 19.42 4.69
C VAL A 4 7.59 19.02 4.06
N ASN A 5 8.66 19.80 4.30
CA ASN A 5 10.00 19.60 3.73
C ASN A 5 9.96 19.22 2.23
N ASP A 6 9.50 20.13 1.38
CA ASP A 6 9.40 19.98 -0.09
C ASP A 6 8.37 18.94 -0.60
N ILE A 7 7.56 18.35 0.29
CA ILE A 7 6.46 17.44 -0.06
C ILE A 7 5.11 18.13 0.21
N LEU A 8 4.26 18.20 -0.81
CA LEU A 8 2.90 18.72 -0.66
C LEU A 8 1.97 17.63 -0.09
N VAL A 9 1.40 17.84 1.09
CA VAL A 9 0.50 16.89 1.75
C VAL A 9 -0.94 17.39 1.71
N GLU A 10 -1.88 16.56 1.28
CA GLU A 10 -3.30 16.88 1.35
C GLU A 10 -3.77 17.04 2.80
N LYS A 11 -4.51 18.12 3.08
CA LYS A 11 -5.01 18.40 4.44
C LYS A 11 -5.84 17.25 5.01
N ALA A 12 -6.58 16.53 4.16
CA ALA A 12 -7.35 15.36 4.55
C ALA A 12 -6.50 14.29 5.26
N ILE A 13 -5.21 14.14 4.92
CA ILE A 13 -4.31 13.19 5.60
C ILE A 13 -4.12 13.53 7.10
N LEU A 14 -4.27 14.81 7.45
CA LEU A 14 -4.08 15.36 8.80
C LEU A 14 -5.40 15.53 9.57
N THR A 15 -6.53 15.55 8.88
CA THR A 15 -7.85 15.84 9.46
C THR A 15 -8.78 14.64 9.44
N ASP A 16 -8.73 13.82 8.39
CA ASP A 16 -9.65 12.71 8.20
C ASP A 16 -9.19 11.50 9.03
N PHE A 17 -10.19 10.73 9.46
CA PHE A 17 -10.02 9.55 10.28
C PHE A 17 -9.89 8.28 9.43
N PHE A 18 -8.98 7.40 9.83
CA PHE A 18 -8.79 6.11 9.17
C PHE A 18 -8.06 5.15 10.09
N LEU A 19 -8.55 3.92 10.19
CA LEU A 19 -7.84 2.82 10.84
C LEU A 19 -8.24 1.51 10.16
N CYS A 20 -7.31 0.93 9.40
CA CYS A 20 -7.55 -0.31 8.65
C CYS A 20 -8.02 -1.44 9.58
N ASP A 21 -9.05 -2.17 9.14
CA ASP A 21 -9.54 -3.38 9.79
C ASP A 21 -9.80 -4.45 8.73
N ILE A 22 -8.80 -5.29 8.50
CA ILE A 22 -8.85 -6.34 7.49
C ILE A 22 -9.92 -7.40 7.80
N SER A 23 -10.33 -7.54 9.05
CA SER A 23 -11.41 -8.46 9.44
C SER A 23 -12.78 -8.00 8.91
N LYS A 24 -12.91 -6.71 8.57
CA LYS A 24 -14.14 -6.12 8.02
C LYS A 24 -14.14 -6.12 6.49
N CYS A 25 -13.08 -5.61 5.88
CA CYS A 25 -12.99 -5.51 4.42
C CYS A 25 -12.46 -6.79 3.74
N LYS A 26 -12.04 -7.80 4.51
CA LYS A 26 -11.53 -9.09 4.00
C LYS A 26 -10.37 -8.96 2.99
N GLY A 27 -9.58 -7.89 3.08
CA GLY A 27 -8.42 -7.67 2.20
C GLY A 27 -8.75 -7.08 0.83
N GLU A 28 -9.90 -6.40 0.69
CA GLU A 28 -10.34 -5.78 -0.58
C GLU A 28 -9.27 -4.93 -1.26
N CYS A 29 -8.37 -4.26 -0.52
CA CYS A 29 -7.28 -3.47 -1.12
C CYS A 29 -6.33 -4.25 -2.04
N CYS A 30 -6.34 -5.59 -1.98
CA CYS A 30 -5.56 -6.47 -2.86
C CYS A 30 -6.41 -7.18 -3.93
N THR A 31 -7.74 -7.05 -3.89
CA THR A 31 -8.68 -7.88 -4.68
C THR A 31 -9.88 -7.09 -5.25
N PHE A 32 -9.92 -5.77 -5.07
CA PHE A 32 -10.92 -4.93 -5.73
C PHE A 32 -10.63 -4.85 -7.23
N PRO A 33 -11.66 -4.75 -8.09
CA PRO A 33 -11.47 -4.67 -9.54
C PRO A 33 -10.60 -3.49 -9.96
N GLY A 34 -9.53 -3.77 -10.70
CA GLY A 34 -8.56 -2.77 -11.13
C GLY A 34 -7.75 -3.27 -12.31
N GLU A 35 -7.66 -2.45 -13.36
CA GLU A 35 -6.89 -2.83 -14.55
C GLU A 35 -5.39 -2.97 -14.25
N PHE A 36 -4.89 -2.20 -13.28
CA PHE A 36 -3.50 -2.21 -12.85
C PHE A 36 -3.41 -2.44 -11.35
N GLY A 37 -2.33 -3.08 -10.93
CA GLY A 37 -2.04 -3.27 -9.52
C GLY A 37 -1.41 -2.05 -8.87
N ALA A 38 -0.81 -2.26 -7.70
CA ALA A 38 -0.19 -1.18 -6.95
C ALA A 38 1.02 -0.61 -7.72
N PRO A 39 1.17 0.73 -7.78
CA PRO A 39 2.35 1.36 -8.38
C PRO A 39 3.63 0.92 -7.66
N LEU A 40 4.71 0.75 -8.41
CA LEU A 40 6.01 0.32 -7.89
C LEU A 40 7.06 1.37 -8.18
N GLU A 41 7.98 1.54 -7.23
CA GLU A 41 9.26 2.17 -7.51
C GLU A 41 10.12 1.24 -8.37
N ILE A 42 10.96 1.81 -9.22
CA ILE A 42 11.83 1.02 -10.13
C ILE A 42 12.75 0.09 -9.32
N SER A 43 13.19 0.55 -8.14
CA SER A 43 14.01 -0.23 -7.21
C SER A 43 13.28 -1.42 -6.58
N GLU A 44 11.94 -1.41 -6.53
CA GLU A 44 11.14 -2.49 -5.95
C GLU A 44 10.99 -3.68 -6.91
N VAL A 45 11.00 -3.44 -8.23
CA VAL A 45 10.83 -4.48 -9.26
C VAL A 45 11.75 -5.70 -9.08
N PRO A 46 13.08 -5.56 -8.98
CA PRO A 46 13.96 -6.71 -8.77
C PRO A 46 13.72 -7.39 -7.41
N ILE A 47 13.32 -6.62 -6.38
CA ILE A 47 13.03 -7.15 -5.05
C ILE A 47 11.79 -8.05 -5.10
N LEU A 48 10.73 -7.62 -5.79
CA LEU A 48 9.50 -8.40 -5.97
C LEU A 48 9.76 -9.72 -6.68
N ASN A 49 10.58 -9.71 -7.73
CA ASN A 49 10.97 -10.94 -8.43
C ASN A 49 11.72 -11.91 -7.49
N ALA A 50 12.59 -11.40 -6.63
CA ALA A 50 13.30 -12.22 -5.64
C ALA A 50 12.35 -12.80 -4.57
N GLN A 51 11.24 -12.13 -4.25
CA GLN A 51 10.27 -12.64 -3.26
C GLN A 51 9.55 -13.91 -3.72
N VAL A 52 9.42 -14.15 -5.03
CA VAL A 52 8.65 -15.30 -5.57
C VAL A 52 9.15 -16.63 -4.99
N SER A 53 10.46 -16.82 -4.88
CA SER A 53 11.04 -18.06 -4.36
C SER A 53 10.69 -18.33 -2.89
N ILE A 54 10.49 -17.26 -2.11
CA ILE A 54 10.14 -17.28 -0.69
C ILE A 54 8.64 -17.54 -0.56
N VAL A 55 7.81 -16.76 -1.25
CA VAL A 55 6.36 -16.76 -1.04
C VAL A 55 5.59 -17.82 -1.82
N LYS A 56 6.20 -18.48 -2.83
CA LYS A 56 5.50 -19.40 -3.75
C LYS A 56 4.68 -20.49 -3.06
N HIS A 57 5.08 -20.93 -1.88
CA HIS A 57 4.41 -21.99 -1.13
C HIS A 57 3.05 -21.55 -0.57
N ASN A 58 2.82 -20.25 -0.44
CA ASN A 58 1.53 -19.67 -0.04
C ASN A 58 0.60 -19.41 -1.22
N LEU A 59 1.12 -19.39 -2.46
CA LEU A 59 0.38 -18.93 -3.62
C LEU A 59 -0.42 -20.06 -4.28
N SER A 60 -1.57 -19.71 -4.85
CA SER A 60 -2.38 -20.63 -5.65
C SER A 60 -1.68 -21.01 -6.95
N GLU A 61 -2.04 -22.16 -7.54
CA GLU A 61 -1.57 -22.56 -8.88
C GLU A 61 -1.87 -21.49 -9.94
N LYS A 62 -3.04 -20.82 -9.83
CA LYS A 62 -3.41 -19.71 -10.70
C LYS A 62 -2.43 -18.55 -10.57
N SER A 63 -2.11 -18.14 -9.35
CA SER A 63 -1.13 -17.08 -9.09
C SER A 63 0.25 -17.43 -9.64
N LEU A 64 0.71 -18.66 -9.41
CA LEU A 64 2.01 -19.13 -9.91
C LEU A 64 2.07 -19.13 -11.43
N LYS A 65 1.03 -19.60 -12.11
CA LYS A 65 0.93 -19.56 -13.57
C LYS A 65 0.98 -18.13 -14.11
N TRP A 66 0.26 -17.19 -13.48
CA TRP A 66 0.32 -15.78 -13.87
C TRP A 66 1.70 -15.16 -13.68
N ILE A 67 2.38 -15.49 -12.58
CA ILE A 67 3.76 -15.04 -12.32
C ILE A 67 4.73 -15.62 -13.35
N GLU A 68 4.57 -16.89 -13.74
CA GLU A 68 5.41 -17.51 -14.78
C GLU A 68 5.20 -16.86 -16.16
N GLU A 69 3.94 -16.60 -16.53
CA GLU A 69 3.59 -16.05 -17.85
C GLU A 69 3.89 -14.55 -17.98
N ARG A 70 3.73 -13.77 -16.89
CA ARG A 70 3.75 -12.30 -16.93
C ARG A 70 4.73 -11.63 -15.98
N GLY A 71 5.36 -12.40 -15.09
CA GLY A 71 6.20 -11.87 -14.02
C GLY A 71 5.40 -11.30 -12.85
N THR A 72 6.11 -10.66 -11.94
CA THR A 72 5.53 -10.06 -10.71
C THR A 72 5.08 -8.62 -10.89
N SER A 73 5.63 -7.96 -11.90
CA SER A 73 5.42 -6.54 -12.20
C SER A 73 5.34 -6.30 -13.69
N GLU A 74 4.57 -5.31 -14.10
CA GLU A 74 4.46 -4.89 -15.50
C GLU A 74 4.58 -3.37 -15.65
N LEU A 75 5.18 -2.93 -16.77
CA LEU A 75 5.26 -1.53 -17.13
C LEU A 75 3.95 -1.11 -17.82
N ARG A 76 3.26 -0.11 -17.25
CA ARG A 76 2.00 0.44 -17.76
C ARG A 76 1.98 1.95 -17.58
N LEU A 77 1.56 2.69 -18.61
CA LEU A 77 1.49 4.15 -18.58
C LEU A 77 2.80 4.81 -18.05
N LYS A 78 3.95 4.26 -18.45
CA LYS A 78 5.30 4.66 -18.02
C LYS A 78 5.61 4.47 -16.53
N ARG A 79 4.85 3.64 -15.80
CA ARG A 79 5.07 3.30 -14.39
C ARG A 79 5.02 1.80 -14.19
N TYR A 80 5.85 1.27 -13.30
CA TYR A 80 5.74 -0.14 -12.93
C TYR A 80 4.56 -0.33 -11.99
N THR A 81 3.87 -1.45 -12.14
CA THR A 81 2.76 -1.86 -11.28
C THR A 81 2.87 -3.35 -10.97
N THR A 82 2.32 -3.81 -9.85
CA THR A 82 2.16 -5.26 -9.62
C THR A 82 1.21 -5.85 -10.65
N VAL A 83 1.45 -7.10 -11.08
CA VAL A 83 0.53 -7.81 -11.99
C VAL A 83 -0.77 -8.16 -11.26
N CYS A 84 -1.90 -7.96 -11.95
CA CYS A 84 -3.22 -8.40 -11.49
C CYS A 84 -3.74 -9.58 -12.32
N ILE A 85 -4.16 -10.63 -11.63
CA ILE A 85 -4.89 -11.77 -12.19
C ILE A 85 -6.27 -11.26 -12.62
N GLU A 86 -6.57 -11.40 -13.91
CA GLU A 86 -7.90 -11.08 -14.49
C GLU A 86 -8.41 -9.66 -14.13
N LYS A 87 -7.49 -8.67 -14.08
CA LYS A 87 -7.80 -7.27 -13.74
C LYS A 87 -8.48 -7.11 -12.37
N ARG A 88 -8.10 -7.96 -11.40
CA ARG A 88 -8.70 -7.95 -10.07
C ARG A 88 -7.70 -8.26 -8.96
N ASP A 89 -7.26 -9.52 -8.85
CA ASP A 89 -6.47 -9.95 -7.69
C ASP A 89 -4.99 -9.71 -7.94
N CYS A 90 -4.26 -9.14 -6.98
CA CYS A 90 -2.80 -9.09 -7.06
C CYS A 90 -2.21 -10.51 -7.08
N VAL A 91 -1.18 -10.76 -7.90
CA VAL A 91 -0.54 -12.10 -8.02
C VAL A 91 0.04 -12.63 -6.71
N PHE A 92 0.29 -11.78 -5.72
CA PHE A 92 0.80 -12.16 -4.40
C PHE A 92 -0.30 -12.42 -3.35
N VAL A 93 -1.57 -12.39 -3.76
CA VAL A 93 -2.67 -12.72 -2.85
C VAL A 93 -2.69 -14.21 -2.56
N TYR A 94 -2.88 -14.53 -1.28
CA TYR A 94 -3.34 -15.83 -0.81
C TYR A 94 -4.55 -15.62 0.11
N TYR A 95 -5.29 -16.69 0.37
CA TYR A 95 -6.50 -16.63 1.19
C TYR A 95 -6.34 -17.46 2.45
N GLU A 96 -6.60 -16.83 3.60
CA GLU A 96 -6.86 -17.53 4.85
C GLU A 96 -8.37 -17.50 5.09
N LYS A 97 -9.03 -18.65 4.87
CA LYS A 97 -10.50 -18.74 4.80
C LYS A 97 -11.04 -17.79 3.73
N ASP A 98 -11.78 -16.76 4.13
CA ASP A 98 -12.40 -15.77 3.25
C ASP A 98 -11.68 -14.41 3.27
N ILE A 99 -10.51 -14.31 3.91
CA ILE A 99 -9.71 -13.08 3.98
C ILE A 99 -8.55 -13.15 3.00
N ALA A 100 -8.50 -12.20 2.07
CA ALA A 100 -7.37 -12.02 1.16
C ALA A 100 -6.20 -11.35 1.90
N LEU A 101 -5.02 -11.96 1.81
CA LEU A 101 -3.79 -11.51 2.48
C LEU A 101 -2.63 -11.45 1.48
N CYS A 102 -1.65 -10.59 1.76
CA CYS A 102 -0.43 -10.50 0.96
C CYS A 102 0.59 -11.53 1.44
N SER A 103 1.03 -12.43 0.57
CA SER A 103 2.00 -13.48 0.91
C SER A 103 3.36 -12.89 1.32
N ILE A 104 3.78 -11.78 0.71
CA ILE A 104 5.03 -11.08 1.06
C ILE A 104 4.93 -10.51 2.49
N GLU A 105 3.80 -9.90 2.84
CA GLU A 105 3.62 -9.33 4.18
C GLU A 105 3.58 -10.44 5.25
N LYS A 106 3.00 -11.61 4.92
CA LYS A 106 3.07 -12.80 5.79
C LYS A 106 4.52 -13.19 6.07
N GLU A 107 5.30 -13.45 5.02
CA GLU A 107 6.70 -13.89 5.16
C GLU A 107 7.57 -12.87 5.90
N PHE A 108 7.29 -11.58 5.73
CA PHE A 108 7.98 -10.53 6.49
C PHE A 108 7.64 -10.58 7.98
N LEU A 109 6.36 -10.73 8.32
CA LEU A 109 5.91 -10.83 9.72
C LEU A 109 6.42 -12.10 10.40
N GLU A 110 6.68 -13.16 9.64
CA GLU A 110 7.29 -14.41 10.09
C GLU A 110 8.83 -14.37 10.12
N GLY A 111 9.45 -13.30 9.61
CA GLY A 111 10.91 -13.11 9.62
C GLY A 111 11.66 -13.82 8.49
N ASN A 112 10.95 -14.35 7.49
CA ASN A 112 11.53 -15.07 6.35
C ASN A 112 12.05 -14.13 5.25
N THR A 113 11.69 -12.84 5.30
CA THR A 113 12.19 -11.80 4.39
C THR A 113 12.32 -10.46 5.10
N ASN A 114 13.26 -9.63 4.63
CA ASN A 114 13.43 -8.25 5.10
C ASN A 114 12.56 -7.25 4.32
N PHE A 115 11.86 -7.69 3.28
CA PHE A 115 10.99 -6.85 2.47
C PHE A 115 9.52 -7.10 2.83
N ARG A 116 8.83 -6.08 3.34
CA ARG A 116 7.45 -6.22 3.82
C ARG A 116 6.41 -6.29 2.71
N LYS A 117 6.39 -5.28 1.85
CA LYS A 117 5.50 -5.12 0.69
C LYS A 117 5.90 -3.85 -0.05
N PRO A 118 5.42 -3.64 -1.29
CA PRO A 118 5.63 -2.37 -1.98
C PRO A 118 5.19 -1.17 -1.14
N ILE A 119 5.95 -0.09 -1.20
CA ILE A 119 5.72 1.10 -0.38
C ILE A 119 4.34 1.71 -0.67
N SER A 120 3.86 1.64 -1.91
CA SER A 120 2.52 2.08 -2.30
C SER A 120 1.40 1.25 -1.67
N CYS A 121 1.60 -0.06 -1.48
CA CYS A 121 0.69 -0.94 -0.76
C CYS A 121 0.70 -0.65 0.75
N TRP A 122 1.87 -0.31 1.30
CA TRP A 122 2.00 -0.02 2.72
C TRP A 122 1.48 1.36 3.12
N LEU A 123 1.61 2.33 2.24
CA LEU A 123 1.09 3.68 2.43
C LEU A 123 -0.41 3.78 2.21
N PHE A 124 -1.07 2.78 1.62
CA PHE A 124 -2.50 2.86 1.32
C PHE A 124 -3.33 3.13 2.58
N PRO A 125 -4.21 4.15 2.60
CA PRO A 125 -4.79 4.85 1.44
C PRO A 125 -4.09 6.15 1.01
N ILE A 126 -2.90 6.46 1.51
CA ILE A 126 -2.08 7.55 0.96
C ILE A 126 -1.46 7.09 -0.36
N ARG A 127 -1.55 7.95 -1.38
CA ARG A 127 -0.86 7.77 -2.66
C ARG A 127 0.16 8.87 -2.90
N VAL A 128 1.24 8.49 -3.57
CA VAL A 128 2.33 9.40 -3.96
C VAL A 128 2.14 9.79 -5.42
N GLY A 129 1.94 11.07 -5.66
CA GLY A 129 1.90 11.69 -6.97
C GLY A 129 3.15 12.52 -7.22
N TYR A 130 3.46 12.72 -8.50
CA TYR A 130 4.54 13.60 -8.94
C TYR A 130 3.96 14.60 -9.95
N HIS A 131 4.24 15.88 -9.73
CA HIS A 131 3.92 16.94 -10.67
C HIS A 131 5.16 17.80 -10.86
N GLN A 132 5.71 17.80 -12.08
CA GLN A 132 7.01 18.42 -12.38
C GLN A 132 8.09 17.87 -11.44
N ASN A 133 8.73 18.73 -10.64
CA ASN A 133 9.75 18.36 -9.66
C ASN A 133 9.19 18.28 -8.23
N THR A 134 7.86 18.28 -8.06
CA THR A 134 7.21 18.29 -6.75
C THR A 134 6.52 16.96 -6.49
N THR A 135 6.85 16.36 -5.35
CA THR A 135 6.16 15.18 -4.81
C THR A 135 4.95 15.65 -4.00
N TYR A 136 3.81 14.97 -4.17
CA TYR A 136 2.63 15.25 -3.37
C TYR A 136 1.96 13.97 -2.86
N LEU A 137 1.42 14.04 -1.65
CA LEU A 137 0.66 12.98 -0.99
C LEU A 137 -0.81 13.36 -0.98
N TYR A 138 -1.64 12.44 -1.44
CA TYR A 138 -3.09 12.60 -1.42
C TYR A 138 -3.77 11.37 -0.85
N TYR A 139 -4.94 11.56 -0.27
CA TYR A 139 -5.77 10.50 0.27
C TYR A 139 -6.66 9.92 -0.84
N GLU A 140 -6.39 8.68 -1.24
CA GLU A 140 -7.23 7.95 -2.19
C GLU A 140 -8.46 7.36 -1.46
N LYS A 141 -9.61 8.00 -1.68
CA LYS A 141 -10.90 7.59 -1.09
C LYS A 141 -11.58 6.55 -1.98
N ILE A 142 -11.67 5.31 -1.49
CA ILE A 142 -12.44 4.24 -2.15
C ILE A 142 -13.57 3.72 -1.24
N PRO A 143 -14.72 3.30 -1.80
CA PRO A 143 -15.86 2.77 -1.03
C PRO A 143 -15.52 1.59 -0.11
N GLU A 144 -14.60 0.72 -0.56
CA GLU A 144 -14.09 -0.48 0.12
C GLU A 144 -13.41 -0.13 1.47
N CYS A 145 -12.92 1.11 1.61
CA CYS A 145 -12.33 1.61 2.86
C CYS A 145 -13.33 2.22 3.84
N SER A 146 -14.64 2.16 3.57
CA SER A 146 -15.65 2.82 4.41
C SER A 146 -15.64 2.35 5.86
N ASP A 147 -15.40 1.06 6.10
CA ASP A 147 -15.30 0.51 7.46
C ASP A 147 -14.03 0.95 8.19
N ALA A 148 -12.91 1.10 7.48
CA ALA A 148 -11.68 1.66 8.04
C ALA A 148 -11.86 3.14 8.46
N VAL A 149 -12.63 3.91 7.68
CA VAL A 149 -12.98 5.30 8.03
C VAL A 149 -13.86 5.34 9.28
N LYS A 150 -14.90 4.49 9.37
CA LYS A 150 -15.75 4.40 10.57
C LYS A 150 -14.95 3.98 11.81
N ASN A 151 -14.04 3.01 11.66
CA ASN A 151 -13.18 2.55 12.74
C ASN A 151 -12.24 3.66 13.22
N GLY A 152 -11.57 4.35 12.29
CA GLY A 152 -10.74 5.51 12.61
C GLY A 152 -11.51 6.59 13.37
N LYS A 153 -12.74 6.91 12.95
CA LYS A 153 -13.60 7.89 13.66
C LYS A 153 -13.91 7.44 15.07
N LYS A 154 -14.27 6.16 15.24
CA LYS A 154 -14.59 5.58 16.55
C LYS A 154 -13.40 5.63 17.52
N GLN A 155 -12.20 5.38 17.00
CA GLN A 155 -10.97 5.34 17.81
C GLN A 155 -10.25 6.69 17.90
N GLY A 156 -10.72 7.72 17.19
CA GLY A 156 -10.06 9.03 17.13
C GLY A 156 -8.71 9.02 16.40
N VAL A 157 -8.48 8.06 15.50
CA VAL A 157 -7.20 7.90 14.77
C VAL A 157 -7.28 8.53 13.38
N LYS A 158 -6.40 9.50 13.14
CA LYS A 158 -6.24 10.18 11.85
C LYS A 158 -5.35 9.39 10.89
N ILE A 159 -5.46 9.65 9.59
CA ILE A 159 -4.73 8.90 8.55
C ILE A 159 -3.21 8.90 8.79
N TYR A 160 -2.60 10.06 9.02
CA TYR A 160 -1.15 10.13 9.25
C TYR A 160 -0.69 9.32 10.47
N GLN A 161 -1.55 9.20 11.50
CA GLN A 161 -1.27 8.42 12.70
C GLN A 161 -1.35 6.92 12.41
N ALA A 162 -2.39 6.48 11.70
CA ALA A 162 -2.55 5.09 11.29
C ALA A 162 -1.41 4.61 10.38
N LEU A 163 -0.83 5.53 9.59
CA LEU A 163 0.25 5.26 8.65
C LEU A 163 1.63 5.74 9.13
N LYS A 164 1.82 5.92 10.45
CA LYS A 164 3.10 6.34 11.03
C LYS A 164 4.30 5.56 10.50
N ASN A 165 4.26 4.23 10.61
CA ASN A 165 5.38 3.37 10.21
C ASN A 165 5.68 3.42 8.70
N PRO A 166 4.70 3.25 7.79
CA PRO A 166 4.97 3.39 6.37
C PRO A 166 5.41 4.81 5.97
N LEU A 167 4.87 5.87 6.59
CA LEU A 167 5.33 7.24 6.35
C LEU A 167 6.78 7.45 6.78
N ILE A 168 7.17 6.95 7.96
CA ILE A 168 8.57 6.99 8.41
C ILE A 168 9.47 6.18 7.47
N SER A 169 9.00 5.01 7.00
CA SER A 169 9.76 4.19 6.06
C SER A 169 9.95 4.86 4.70
N ALA A 170 8.96 5.62 4.23
CA ALA A 170 9.00 6.30 2.93
C ALA A 170 9.78 7.62 2.96
N PHE A 171 9.57 8.44 4.01
CA PHE A 171 10.02 9.83 4.04
C PHE A 171 10.99 10.13 5.19
N GLY A 172 11.22 9.19 6.09
CA GLY A 172 12.11 9.33 7.23
C GLY A 172 11.45 9.87 8.50
N LEU A 173 12.11 9.64 9.63
CA LEU A 173 11.58 10.01 10.95
C LEU A 173 11.45 11.53 11.13
N GLU A 174 12.43 12.31 10.67
CA GLU A 174 12.41 13.76 10.80
C GLU A 174 11.30 14.40 9.98
N TRP A 175 11.05 13.88 8.77
CA TRP A 175 9.92 14.31 7.95
C TRP A 175 8.58 14.03 8.65
N TYR A 176 8.41 12.83 9.21
CA TYR A 176 7.20 12.47 9.94
C TYR A 176 7.00 13.34 11.19
N ARG A 177 8.07 13.69 11.92
CA ARG A 177 8.00 14.62 13.05
C ARG A 177 7.55 16.02 12.64
N GLU A 178 7.99 16.52 11.48
CA GLU A 178 7.51 17.79 10.95
C GLU A 178 6.02 17.70 10.57
N LEU A 179 5.59 16.59 9.94
CA LEU A 179 4.18 16.34 9.68
C LEU A 179 3.34 16.38 10.96
N GLU A 180 3.81 15.77 12.06
CA GLU A 180 3.13 15.81 13.37
C GLU A 180 3.03 17.24 13.94
N ARG A 181 4.08 18.05 13.77
CA ARG A 181 4.05 19.47 14.19
C ARG A 181 3.02 20.27 13.40
N GLN A 182 2.97 20.09 12.08
CA GLN A 182 1.97 20.71 11.22
C GLN A 182 0.55 20.22 11.54
N ALA A 183 0.40 18.94 11.91
CA ALA A 183 -0.89 18.39 12.33
C ALA A 183 -1.45 19.06 13.59
N ALA A 184 -0.57 19.53 14.49
CA ALA A 184 -0.96 20.15 15.76
C ALA A 184 -1.45 21.60 15.62
N THR A 185 -1.25 22.22 14.46
CA THR A 185 -1.67 23.61 14.18
C THR A 185 -2.96 23.70 13.36
N ILE A 186 -3.56 22.55 13.02
CA ILE A 186 -4.78 22.40 12.20
C ILE A 186 -5.93 21.91 13.09
#